data_AF-A0A7C2WWL2-F1
#
_entry.id   AF-A0A7C2WWL2-F1
#
_cell.length_a   1.000
_cell.length_b   1.000
_cell.length_c   1.000
_cell.angle_alpha   90.00
_cell.angle_beta   90.00
_cell.angle_gamma   90.00
#
_symmetry.space_group_name_H-M   'P 1'
#
loop_
_entity.id
_entity.type
_entity.pdbx_description
1 polymer ?
#
loop_
_entity_poly.entity_id
_entity_poly.type
_entity_poly.pdbx_seq_one_letter_code
_entity_poly.pdbx_strand_id
1 'polypeptide(L)'
;MDDQSVSRTLLTIYHQLMARYGPQYWWPAQEPFEIIVGAILTQSAAWGNVEKAIANLKSAKVLSPEALRHLTLPEVAGLIRPCGYYNAKSLKLKSLAHWLGEHHDDDLSKLFANNIDSLHQQLISVYGIGQETADSIILYAANKPVFVIDAYTRRIISRLGLAPDSNNYTAYQNLFMHNLPADAQLFNEYHALLVCLGKNVCRNHPLCHQCCLNSICYFGMKIA
;
A
#
# COMPACT_ATOMS: atom_id res chain seq x y z
N MET A 1 2.71 1.57 -27.64
CA MET A 1 3.62 0.42 -27.45
C MET A 1 2.77 -0.83 -27.50
N ASP A 2 3.26 -1.92 -28.09
CA ASP A 2 2.62 -3.22 -27.90
C ASP A 2 2.80 -3.72 -26.44
N ASP A 3 1.91 -4.62 -25.99
CA ASP A 3 1.91 -5.11 -24.60
C ASP A 3 3.22 -5.84 -24.23
N GLN A 4 3.85 -6.52 -25.20
CA GLN A 4 5.15 -7.18 -25.00
C GLN A 4 6.27 -6.18 -24.73
N SER A 5 6.21 -4.98 -25.30
CA SER A 5 7.15 -3.88 -25.01
C SER A 5 6.90 -3.26 -23.64
N VAL A 6 5.66 -3.18 -23.18
CA VAL A 6 5.32 -2.65 -21.85
C VAL A 6 5.79 -3.60 -20.76
N SER A 7 5.46 -4.89 -20.89
CA SER A 7 5.88 -5.94 -19.95
C SER A 7 7.39 -5.98 -19.75
N ARG A 8 8.17 -5.98 -20.85
CA ARG A 8 9.64 -5.93 -20.79
C ARG A 8 10.17 -4.68 -20.10
N THR A 9 9.54 -3.53 -20.33
CA THR A 9 9.93 -2.27 -19.69
C THR A 9 9.67 -2.32 -18.18
N LEU A 10 8.51 -2.80 -17.74
CA LEU A 10 8.18 -2.94 -16.30
C LEU A 10 9.14 -3.91 -15.59
N LEU A 11 9.45 -5.06 -16.20
CA LEU A 11 10.43 -5.99 -15.65
C LEU A 11 11.83 -5.38 -15.58
N THR A 12 12.23 -4.62 -16.60
CA THR A 12 13.51 -3.90 -16.60
C THR A 12 13.59 -2.90 -15.43
N ILE A 13 12.52 -2.13 -15.18
CA ILE A 13 12.43 -1.22 -14.04
C ILE A 13 12.56 -1.99 -12.73
N TYR A 14 11.79 -3.07 -12.56
CA TYR A 14 11.87 -3.92 -11.37
C TYR A 14 13.31 -4.41 -11.11
N HIS A 15 13.98 -4.95 -12.12
CA HIS A 15 15.35 -5.45 -11.97
C HIS A 15 16.38 -4.35 -11.68
N GLN A 16 16.25 -3.17 -12.29
CA GLN A 16 17.15 -2.05 -11.97
C GLN A 16 16.96 -1.54 -10.53
N LEU A 17 15.70 -1.48 -10.07
CA LEU A 17 15.41 -1.12 -8.68
C LEU A 17 15.94 -2.17 -7.71
N MET A 18 15.69 -3.44 -7.98
CA MET A 18 16.17 -4.57 -7.17
C MET A 18 17.70 -4.59 -7.10
N ALA A 19 18.39 -4.39 -8.23
CA ALA A 19 19.85 -4.31 -8.26
C ALA A 19 20.40 -3.11 -7.46
N ARG A 20 19.66 -1.99 -7.41
CA ARG A 20 20.10 -0.77 -6.73
C ARG A 20 19.84 -0.77 -5.22
N TYR A 21 18.71 -1.33 -4.80
CA TYR A 21 18.20 -1.21 -3.43
C TYR A 21 18.12 -2.56 -2.69
N GLY A 22 18.23 -3.69 -3.39
CA GLY A 22 18.05 -5.02 -2.84
C GLY A 22 16.61 -5.30 -2.39
N PRO A 23 16.35 -6.47 -1.76
CA PRO A 23 15.07 -6.77 -1.15
C PRO A 23 14.73 -5.75 -0.06
N GLN A 24 13.51 -5.23 -0.08
CA GLN A 24 13.06 -4.21 0.88
C GLN A 24 12.53 -4.81 2.19
N TYR A 25 12.26 -6.12 2.23
CA TYR A 25 11.65 -6.80 3.37
C TYR A 25 10.36 -6.09 3.84
N TRP A 26 9.55 -5.72 2.86
CA TRP A 26 8.42 -4.82 3.02
C TRP A 26 7.17 -5.54 3.51
N TRP A 27 7.02 -5.52 4.81
CA TRP A 27 6.13 -4.62 5.56
C TRP A 27 6.38 -5.03 7.00
N PRO A 28 6.91 -4.16 7.89
CA PRO A 28 7.42 -4.61 9.18
C PRO A 28 6.28 -4.81 10.18
N ALA A 29 5.56 -5.92 10.03
CA ALA A 29 4.47 -6.36 10.88
C ALA A 29 4.63 -7.84 11.24
N GLN A 30 4.09 -8.23 12.40
CA GLN A 30 4.17 -9.60 12.88
C GLN A 30 2.92 -10.40 12.51
N GLU A 31 1.77 -9.73 12.44
CA GLU A 31 0.46 -10.38 12.25
C GLU A 31 -0.35 -9.70 11.13
N PRO A 32 -1.21 -10.43 10.40
CA PRO A 32 -2.03 -9.84 9.33
C PRO A 32 -2.92 -8.69 9.80
N PHE A 33 -3.45 -8.75 11.03
CA PHE A 33 -4.25 -7.63 11.57
C PHE A 33 -3.42 -6.36 11.79
N GLU A 34 -2.14 -6.49 12.16
CA GLU A 34 -1.23 -5.36 12.28
C GLU A 34 -0.99 -4.68 10.93
N ILE A 35 -0.88 -5.47 9.86
CA ILE A 35 -0.78 -4.94 8.48
C ILE A 35 -2.03 -4.13 8.13
N ILE A 36 -3.22 -4.67 8.43
CA ILE A 36 -4.48 -3.98 8.17
C ILE A 36 -4.56 -2.63 8.92
N VAL A 37 -4.22 -2.63 10.21
CA VAL A 37 -4.17 -1.40 11.01
C VAL A 37 -3.15 -0.42 10.44
N GLY A 38 -1.96 -0.90 10.05
CA GLY A 38 -0.92 -0.09 9.42
C GLY A 38 -1.38 0.57 8.11
N ALA A 39 -2.10 -0.16 7.26
CA ALA A 39 -2.64 0.34 6.00
C ALA A 39 -3.64 1.48 6.19
N ILE A 40 -4.46 1.43 7.26
CA ILE A 40 -5.36 2.53 7.62
C ILE A 40 -4.57 3.71 8.19
N LEU A 41 -3.61 3.44 9.08
CA LEU A 41 -2.88 4.48 9.79
C LEU A 41 -1.90 5.26 8.89
N THR A 42 -1.37 4.63 7.83
CA THR A 42 -0.43 5.29 6.90
C THR A 42 -1.08 6.35 6.01
N GLN A 43 -2.42 6.40 5.94
CA GLN A 43 -3.14 7.45 5.21
C GLN A 43 -2.74 8.83 5.76
N SER A 44 -2.06 9.63 4.95
CA SER A 44 -1.55 10.96 5.34
C SER A 44 -0.70 10.94 6.62
N ALA A 45 0.11 9.90 6.84
CA ALA A 45 1.06 9.83 7.95
C ALA A 45 2.43 9.30 7.50
N ALA A 46 3.50 9.79 8.14
CA ALA A 46 4.81 9.19 8.02
C ALA A 46 4.86 7.84 8.74
N TRP A 47 5.57 6.86 8.16
CA TRP A 47 5.67 5.50 8.70
C TRP A 47 6.15 5.48 10.17
N GLY A 48 7.15 6.30 10.53
CA GLY A 48 7.63 6.38 11.93
C GLY A 48 6.57 6.83 12.95
N ASN A 49 5.49 7.49 12.52
CA ASN A 49 4.35 7.80 13.38
C ASN A 49 3.35 6.64 13.45
N VAL A 50 3.23 5.87 12.37
CA VAL A 50 2.43 4.63 12.33
C VAL A 50 3.05 3.59 13.27
N GLU A 51 4.37 3.41 13.24
CA GLU A 51 5.08 2.50 14.14
C GLU A 51 4.84 2.84 15.61
N LYS A 52 4.90 4.14 15.97
CA LYS A 52 4.58 4.60 17.33
C LYS A 52 3.13 4.29 17.71
N ALA A 53 2.18 4.51 16.81
CA ALA A 53 0.78 4.22 17.07
C ALA A 53 0.52 2.72 17.23
N ILE A 54 1.10 1.87 16.38
CA ILE A 54 1.02 0.41 16.50
C ILE A 54 1.67 -0.05 17.82
N ALA A 55 2.83 0.48 18.19
CA ALA A 55 3.48 0.17 19.46
C ALA A 55 2.59 0.55 20.66
N ASN A 56 1.91 1.70 20.61
CA ASN A 56 0.95 2.09 21.64
C ASN A 56 -0.23 1.09 21.74
N LEU A 57 -0.81 0.69 20.61
CA LEU A 57 -1.90 -0.30 20.57
C LEU A 57 -1.45 -1.67 21.12
N LYS A 58 -0.23 -2.11 20.77
CA LYS A 58 0.37 -3.36 21.30
C LYS A 58 0.63 -3.27 22.80
N SER A 59 1.21 -2.17 23.27
CA SER A 59 1.51 -1.94 24.70
C SER A 59 0.23 -1.94 25.55
N ALA A 60 -0.84 -1.34 25.03
CA ALA A 60 -2.16 -1.37 25.66
C ALA A 60 -2.89 -2.72 25.48
N LYS A 61 -2.34 -3.68 24.72
CA LYS A 61 -2.94 -4.99 24.40
C LYS A 61 -4.31 -4.88 23.70
N VAL A 62 -4.44 -3.90 22.81
CA VAL A 62 -5.70 -3.61 22.08
C VAL A 62 -5.54 -3.67 20.56
N LEU A 63 -4.45 -4.28 20.07
CA LEU A 63 -4.26 -4.54 18.64
C LEU A 63 -5.01 -5.80 18.19
N SER A 64 -6.33 -5.83 18.42
CA SER A 64 -7.25 -6.84 17.90
C SER A 64 -8.60 -6.20 17.56
N PRO A 65 -9.38 -6.79 16.64
CA PRO A 65 -10.71 -6.26 16.29
C PRO A 65 -11.62 -6.14 17.53
N GLU A 66 -11.71 -7.21 18.32
CA GLU A 66 -12.50 -7.26 19.55
C GLU A 66 -12.12 -6.14 20.53
N ALA A 67 -10.84 -5.99 20.84
CA ALA A 67 -10.38 -4.98 21.78
C ALA A 67 -10.67 -3.55 21.27
N LEU A 68 -10.47 -3.29 19.97
CA LEU A 68 -10.80 -2.00 19.37
C LEU A 68 -12.29 -1.68 19.41
N ARG A 69 -13.18 -2.68 19.34
CA ARG A 69 -14.63 -2.46 19.50
C ARG A 69 -14.98 -2.04 20.92
N HIS A 70 -14.30 -2.57 21.94
CA HIS A 70 -14.55 -2.23 23.35
C HIS A 70 -14.07 -0.84 23.77
N LEU A 71 -13.09 -0.26 23.08
CA LEU A 71 -12.62 1.10 23.36
C LEU A 71 -13.58 2.16 22.83
N THR A 72 -13.68 3.29 23.51
CA THR A 72 -14.34 4.49 23.01
C THR A 72 -13.50 5.14 21.89
N LEU A 73 -14.14 5.96 21.03
CA LEU A 73 -13.43 6.72 20.00
C LEU A 73 -12.28 7.59 20.55
N PRO A 74 -12.45 8.33 21.69
CA PRO A 74 -11.36 9.09 22.30
C PRO A 74 -10.18 8.23 22.78
N GLU A 75 -10.43 7.04 23.31
CA GLU A 75 -9.36 6.12 23.74
C GLU A 75 -8.52 5.66 22.55
N VAL A 76 -9.16 5.19 21.48
CA VAL A 76 -8.46 4.80 20.24
C VAL A 76 -7.69 6.00 19.68
N ALA A 77 -8.33 7.17 19.59
CA ALA A 77 -7.71 8.41 19.12
C ALA A 77 -6.47 8.80 19.92
N GLY A 78 -6.49 8.62 21.25
CA GLY A 78 -5.35 8.86 22.13
C GLY A 78 -4.16 7.97 21.78
N LEU A 79 -4.40 6.68 21.57
CA LEU A 79 -3.35 5.69 21.25
C LEU A 79 -2.71 5.96 19.87
N ILE A 80 -3.51 6.38 18.89
CA ILE A 80 -3.04 6.64 17.52
C ILE A 80 -2.73 8.12 17.24
N ARG A 81 -2.71 8.97 18.26
CA ARG A 81 -2.44 10.42 18.14
C ARG A 81 -1.20 10.77 17.30
N PRO A 82 -0.07 10.02 17.36
CA PRO A 82 1.10 10.31 16.52
C PRO A 82 0.80 10.36 15.01
N CYS A 83 -0.22 9.63 14.53
CA CYS A 83 -0.53 9.51 13.11
C CYS A 83 -1.21 10.76 12.50
N GLY A 84 -1.60 11.75 13.30
CA GLY A 84 -2.44 12.86 12.81
C GLY A 84 -3.81 12.39 12.31
N TYR A 85 -4.75 13.31 12.12
CA TYR A 85 -6.16 12.99 11.75
C TYR A 85 -6.76 11.86 12.60
N TYR A 86 -6.32 11.75 13.86
CA TYR A 86 -6.54 10.58 14.70
C TYR A 86 -8.02 10.35 15.02
N ASN A 87 -8.86 11.40 15.02
CA ASN A 87 -10.32 11.25 15.17
C ASN A 87 -10.95 10.55 13.96
N ALA A 88 -10.52 10.88 12.74
CA ALA A 88 -11.01 10.21 11.54
C ALA A 88 -10.47 8.78 11.46
N LYS A 89 -9.19 8.59 11.82
CA LYS A 89 -8.57 7.25 11.83
C LYS A 89 -9.14 6.34 12.92
N SER A 90 -9.51 6.87 14.08
CA SER A 90 -10.17 6.06 15.13
C SER A 90 -11.53 5.56 14.67
N LEU A 91 -12.30 6.40 13.98
CA LEU A 91 -13.55 5.98 13.35
C LEU A 91 -13.32 4.87 12.32
N LYS A 92 -12.33 5.02 11.42
CA LYS A 92 -11.98 3.99 10.43
C LYS A 92 -11.62 2.65 11.06
N LEU A 93 -10.74 2.66 12.06
CA LEU A 93 -10.34 1.44 12.78
C LEU A 93 -11.52 0.76 13.46
N LYS A 94 -12.37 1.53 14.15
CA LYS A 94 -13.58 0.99 14.78
C LYS A 94 -14.57 0.47 13.75
N SER A 95 -14.81 1.18 12.64
CA SER A 95 -15.69 0.74 11.57
C SER A 95 -15.24 -0.60 10.98
N LEU A 96 -13.93 -0.75 10.72
CA LEU A 96 -13.37 -2.02 10.27
C LEU A 96 -13.54 -3.12 11.34
N ALA A 97 -13.25 -2.81 12.60
CA ALA A 97 -13.37 -3.79 13.68
C ALA A 97 -14.81 -4.26 13.90
N HIS A 98 -15.80 -3.36 13.81
CA HIS A 98 -17.22 -3.71 13.82
C HIS A 98 -17.59 -4.58 12.62
N TRP A 99 -17.23 -4.14 11.42
CA TRP A 99 -17.51 -4.88 10.20
C TRP A 99 -16.93 -6.31 10.22
N LEU A 100 -15.69 -6.48 10.67
CA LEU A 100 -15.04 -7.78 10.74
C LEU A 100 -15.72 -8.71 11.76
N GLY A 101 -16.13 -8.16 12.92
CA GLY A 101 -16.87 -8.93 13.92
C GLY A 101 -18.23 -9.38 13.40
N GLU A 102 -18.94 -8.52 12.67
CA GLU A 102 -20.27 -8.80 12.13
C GLU A 102 -20.27 -9.79 10.95
N HIS A 103 -19.27 -9.70 10.06
CA HIS A 103 -19.28 -10.45 8.80
C HIS A 103 -18.36 -11.68 8.82
N HIS A 104 -17.37 -11.71 9.71
CA HIS A 104 -16.32 -12.72 9.72
C HIS A 104 -15.98 -13.27 11.11
N ASP A 105 -16.72 -12.90 12.17
CA ASP A 105 -16.46 -13.31 13.56
C ASP A 105 -15.00 -13.05 14.00
N ASP A 106 -14.40 -11.94 13.56
CA ASP A 106 -12.98 -11.60 13.75
C ASP A 106 -11.95 -12.57 13.14
N ASP A 107 -12.41 -13.53 12.34
CA ASP A 107 -11.57 -14.54 11.72
C ASP A 107 -11.05 -14.07 10.35
N LEU A 108 -9.79 -13.64 10.32
CA LEU A 108 -9.13 -13.24 9.08
C LEU A 108 -8.99 -14.38 8.07
N SER A 109 -9.03 -15.64 8.49
CA SER A 109 -9.00 -16.77 7.54
C SER A 109 -10.29 -16.84 6.72
N LYS A 110 -11.45 -16.56 7.32
CA LYS A 110 -12.74 -16.43 6.61
C LYS A 110 -12.72 -15.26 5.64
N LEU A 111 -12.19 -14.11 6.08
CA LEU A 111 -12.03 -12.95 5.22
C LEU A 111 -11.15 -13.26 4.00
N PHE A 112 -9.98 -13.86 4.23
CA PHE A 112 -8.99 -14.11 3.18
C PHE A 112 -9.30 -15.34 2.31
N ALA A 113 -10.30 -16.15 2.66
CA ALA A 113 -10.82 -17.21 1.80
C ALA A 113 -11.51 -16.65 0.53
N ASN A 114 -11.97 -15.39 0.58
CA ASN A 114 -12.54 -14.71 -0.58
C ASN A 114 -11.52 -14.54 -1.71
N ASN A 115 -12.00 -14.55 -2.95
CA ASN A 115 -11.19 -14.15 -4.11
C ASN A 115 -10.91 -12.63 -4.08
N ILE A 116 -9.96 -12.17 -4.91
CA ILE A 116 -9.50 -10.77 -4.92
C ILE A 116 -10.67 -9.79 -5.13
N ASP A 117 -11.53 -10.04 -6.12
CA ASP A 117 -12.64 -9.14 -6.45
C ASP A 117 -13.65 -9.02 -5.32
N SER A 118 -14.09 -10.15 -4.76
CA SER A 118 -15.04 -10.19 -3.65
C SER A 118 -14.44 -9.52 -2.40
N LEU A 119 -13.18 -9.81 -2.09
CA LEU A 119 -12.47 -9.21 -0.96
C LEU A 119 -12.32 -7.69 -1.14
N HIS A 120 -12.00 -7.23 -2.34
CA HIS A 120 -11.89 -5.80 -2.65
C HIS A 120 -13.23 -5.07 -2.50
N GLN A 121 -14.33 -5.63 -3.03
CA GLN A 121 -15.67 -5.05 -2.88
C GLN A 121 -16.10 -4.99 -1.41
N GLN A 122 -15.83 -6.06 -0.66
CA GLN A 122 -16.07 -6.11 0.78
C GLN A 122 -15.30 -5.03 1.52
N LEU A 123 -13.99 -4.91 1.30
CA LEU A 123 -13.15 -3.92 1.97
C LEU A 123 -13.56 -2.48 1.65
N ILE A 124 -13.87 -2.14 0.38
CA ILE A 124 -14.31 -0.79 0.00
C ILE A 124 -15.66 -0.42 0.62
N SER A 125 -16.51 -1.39 0.95
CA SER A 125 -17.78 -1.13 1.64
C SER A 125 -17.59 -0.59 3.06
N VAL A 126 -16.41 -0.80 3.66
CA VAL A 126 -16.07 -0.35 5.00
C VAL A 126 -15.74 1.15 4.99
N TYR A 127 -16.36 1.90 5.90
CA TYR A 127 -16.17 3.35 6.02
C TYR A 127 -14.68 3.74 6.09
N GLY A 128 -14.25 4.53 5.11
CA GLY A 128 -12.91 5.12 5.04
C GLY A 128 -11.80 4.19 4.55
N ILE A 129 -12.16 3.02 4.01
CA ILE A 129 -11.29 2.18 3.20
C ILE A 129 -11.47 2.56 1.72
N GLY A 130 -10.41 3.09 1.10
CA GLY A 130 -10.37 3.34 -0.34
C GLY A 130 -9.58 2.27 -1.09
N GLN A 131 -9.54 2.37 -2.42
CA GLN A 131 -8.85 1.41 -3.31
C GLN A 131 -7.41 1.09 -2.85
N GLU A 132 -6.59 2.11 -2.60
CA GLU A 132 -5.20 1.92 -2.15
C GLU A 132 -5.10 1.12 -0.84
N THR A 133 -5.99 1.39 0.12
CA THR A 133 -6.01 0.69 1.41
C THR A 133 -6.54 -0.73 1.26
N ALA A 134 -7.59 -0.94 0.45
CA ALA A 134 -8.11 -2.27 0.16
C ALA A 134 -7.04 -3.15 -0.49
N ASP A 135 -6.36 -2.65 -1.52
CA ASP A 135 -5.30 -3.40 -2.20
C ASP A 135 -4.07 -3.62 -1.31
N SER A 136 -3.74 -2.67 -0.44
CA SER A 136 -2.68 -2.88 0.57
C SER A 136 -3.03 -4.05 1.50
N ILE A 137 -4.29 -4.16 1.93
CA ILE A 137 -4.75 -5.29 2.76
C ILE A 137 -4.68 -6.61 1.98
N ILE A 138 -5.16 -6.61 0.73
CA ILE A 138 -5.20 -7.81 -0.12
C ILE A 138 -3.78 -8.30 -0.44
N LEU A 139 -2.88 -7.39 -0.81
CA LEU A 139 -1.50 -7.72 -1.15
C LEU A 139 -0.70 -8.15 0.09
N TYR A 140 -0.71 -7.32 1.14
CA TYR A 140 0.21 -7.51 2.27
C TYR A 140 -0.34 -8.44 3.35
N ALA A 141 -1.64 -8.37 3.67
CA ALA A 141 -2.23 -9.18 4.74
C ALA A 141 -2.80 -10.51 4.21
N ALA A 142 -3.47 -10.48 3.05
CA ALA A 142 -4.07 -11.68 2.46
C ALA A 142 -3.11 -12.45 1.52
N ASN A 143 -1.93 -11.89 1.23
CA ASN A 143 -0.93 -12.46 0.32
C ASN A 143 -1.49 -12.85 -1.06
N LYS A 144 -2.31 -11.96 -1.65
CA LYS A 144 -2.91 -12.16 -2.98
C LYS A 144 -2.31 -11.18 -4.00
N PRO A 145 -2.13 -11.59 -5.26
CA PRO A 145 -1.46 -10.76 -6.27
C PRO A 145 -2.37 -9.63 -6.78
N VAL A 146 -2.45 -8.52 -6.04
CA VAL A 146 -3.01 -7.26 -6.51
C VAL A 146 -1.97 -6.14 -6.39
N PHE A 147 -1.80 -5.33 -7.42
CA PHE A 147 -0.78 -4.28 -7.40
C PHE A 147 -1.33 -3.00 -6.75
N VAL A 148 -0.63 -2.48 -5.73
CA VAL A 148 -1.02 -1.26 -5.01
C VAL A 148 -0.59 -0.02 -5.79
N ILE A 149 -1.50 0.94 -5.98
CA ILE A 149 -1.21 2.21 -6.66
C ILE A 149 -1.28 3.38 -5.68
N ASP A 150 -0.12 3.81 -5.20
CA ASP A 150 -0.01 5.02 -4.37
C ASP A 150 0.48 6.24 -5.17
N ALA A 151 0.62 7.37 -4.48
CA ALA A 151 1.12 8.61 -5.07
C ALA A 151 2.57 8.50 -5.57
N TYR A 152 3.39 7.61 -5.01
CA TYR A 152 4.77 7.38 -5.47
C TYR A 152 4.76 6.66 -6.81
N THR A 153 4.02 5.56 -6.89
CA THR A 153 3.83 4.72 -8.07
C THR A 153 3.32 5.55 -9.22
N ARG A 154 2.21 6.30 -9.03
CA ARG A 154 1.67 7.18 -10.07
C ARG A 154 2.70 8.17 -10.58
N ARG A 155 3.38 8.89 -9.68
CA ARG A 155 4.39 9.90 -10.07
C ARG A 155 5.57 9.29 -10.83
N ILE A 156 6.08 8.15 -10.37
CA ILE A 156 7.23 7.48 -11.01
C ILE A 156 6.83 6.99 -12.41
N ILE A 157 5.71 6.29 -12.53
CA ILE A 157 5.22 5.77 -13.81
C ILE A 157 4.92 6.90 -14.80
N SER A 158 4.31 8.01 -14.36
CA SER A 158 4.13 9.18 -15.22
C SER A 158 5.46 9.77 -15.70
N ARG A 159 6.46 9.89 -14.82
CA ARG A 159 7.79 10.45 -15.16
C ARG A 159 8.58 9.54 -16.10
N LEU A 160 8.39 8.23 -15.99
CA LEU A 160 8.98 7.25 -16.92
C LEU A 160 8.34 7.31 -18.31
N GLY A 161 7.20 8.01 -18.47
CA GLY A 161 6.47 8.06 -19.75
C GLY A 161 5.56 6.85 -19.96
N LEU A 162 5.17 6.17 -18.88
CA LEU A 162 4.36 4.95 -18.89
C LEU A 162 2.95 5.19 -18.33
N ALA A 163 2.53 6.45 -18.18
CA ALA A 163 1.19 6.76 -17.69
C ALA A 163 0.13 6.19 -18.65
N PRO A 164 -0.91 5.52 -18.14
CA PRO A 164 -2.07 5.14 -18.96
C PRO A 164 -2.83 6.40 -19.41
N ASP A 165 -3.61 6.26 -20.49
CA ASP A 165 -4.40 7.36 -21.05
C ASP A 165 -5.39 7.95 -20.03
N SER A 166 -5.96 7.08 -19.19
CA SER A 166 -6.86 7.49 -18.10
C SER A 166 -6.10 7.68 -16.80
N ASN A 167 -6.18 8.88 -16.23
CA ASN A 167 -5.48 9.22 -14.98
C ASN A 167 -6.28 8.81 -13.71
N ASN A 168 -6.63 7.54 -13.58
CA ASN A 168 -7.35 6.98 -12.42
C ASN A 168 -6.65 5.73 -11.84
N TYR A 169 -6.98 5.37 -10.61
CA TYR A 169 -6.35 4.27 -9.88
C TYR A 169 -6.37 2.95 -10.67
N THR A 170 -7.55 2.53 -11.14
CA THR A 170 -7.75 1.28 -11.87
C THR A 170 -6.92 1.20 -13.15
N ALA A 171 -6.80 2.30 -13.90
CA ALA A 171 -5.98 2.33 -15.12
C ALA A 171 -4.49 2.12 -14.83
N TYR A 172 -3.96 2.71 -13.75
CA TYR A 172 -2.58 2.46 -13.31
C TYR A 172 -2.42 1.04 -12.78
N GLN A 173 -3.38 0.48 -12.06
CA GLN A 173 -3.31 -0.89 -11.57
C GLN A 173 -3.29 -1.89 -12.72
N ASN A 174 -4.17 -1.71 -13.70
CA ASN A 174 -4.25 -2.54 -14.90
C ASN A 174 -2.94 -2.54 -15.70
N LEU A 175 -2.18 -1.44 -15.69
CA LEU A 175 -0.85 -1.40 -16.31
C LEU A 175 0.07 -2.49 -15.75
N PHE A 176 0.08 -2.70 -14.43
CA PHE A 176 0.90 -3.74 -13.82
C PHE A 176 0.24 -5.11 -13.93
N MET A 177 -1.05 -5.20 -13.57
CA MET A 177 -1.80 -6.46 -13.49
C MET A 177 -1.87 -7.21 -14.84
N HIS A 178 -1.96 -6.50 -15.97
CA HIS A 178 -2.01 -7.13 -17.29
C HIS A 178 -0.63 -7.45 -17.89
N ASN A 179 0.42 -6.80 -17.41
CA ASN A 179 1.75 -6.88 -18.03
C ASN A 179 2.79 -7.64 -17.19
N LEU A 180 2.44 -8.03 -15.96
CA LEU A 180 3.31 -8.76 -15.05
C LEU A 180 2.65 -10.09 -14.63
N PRO A 181 3.45 -11.12 -14.29
CA PRO A 181 2.92 -12.33 -13.67
C PRO A 181 2.13 -12.01 -12.40
N ALA A 182 1.00 -12.68 -12.21
CA ALA A 182 0.18 -12.57 -11.00
C ALA A 182 0.87 -13.27 -9.81
N ASP A 183 1.88 -12.61 -9.25
CA ASP A 183 2.72 -13.08 -8.16
C ASP A 183 2.73 -12.05 -7.01
N ALA A 184 2.26 -12.47 -5.83
CA ALA A 184 2.12 -11.57 -4.68
C ALA A 184 3.48 -11.11 -4.15
N GLN A 185 4.51 -11.95 -4.21
CA GLN A 185 5.85 -11.61 -3.76
C GLN A 185 6.48 -10.58 -4.72
N LEU A 186 6.30 -10.76 -6.03
CA LEU A 186 6.72 -9.80 -7.04
C LEU A 186 6.04 -8.43 -6.82
N PHE A 187 4.72 -8.41 -6.63
CA PHE A 187 3.98 -7.16 -6.47
C PHE A 187 4.31 -6.44 -5.17
N ASN A 188 4.46 -7.18 -4.07
CA ASN A 188 4.90 -6.64 -2.79
C ASN A 188 6.27 -5.96 -2.95
N GLU A 189 7.25 -6.71 -3.44
CA GLU A 189 8.61 -6.21 -3.56
C GLU A 189 8.71 -5.04 -4.55
N TYR A 190 7.99 -5.11 -5.67
CA TYR A 190 8.01 -4.04 -6.65
C TYR A 190 7.35 -2.75 -6.12
N HIS A 191 6.20 -2.83 -5.43
CA HIS A 191 5.61 -1.66 -4.78
C HIS A 191 6.58 -1.05 -3.75
N ALA A 192 7.22 -1.88 -2.92
CA ALA A 192 8.19 -1.43 -1.93
C ALA A 192 9.39 -0.68 -2.56
N LEU A 193 9.93 -1.23 -3.65
CA LEU A 193 11.02 -0.62 -4.42
C LEU A 193 10.62 0.74 -5.02
N LEU A 194 9.38 0.87 -5.51
CA LEU A 194 8.84 2.14 -6.01
C LEU A 194 8.69 3.16 -4.87
N VAL A 195 8.22 2.74 -3.70
CA VAL A 195 8.16 3.59 -2.50
C VAL A 195 9.56 4.06 -2.10
N CYS A 196 10.54 3.16 -2.10
CA CYS A 196 11.93 3.48 -1.78
C CYS A 196 12.52 4.51 -2.75
N LEU A 197 12.36 4.29 -4.07
CA LEU A 197 12.77 5.26 -5.09
C LEU A 197 12.05 6.60 -4.89
N GLY A 198 10.74 6.56 -4.69
CA GLY A 198 9.86 7.73 -4.62
C GLY A 198 10.14 8.62 -3.40
N LYS A 199 10.50 8.02 -2.27
CA LYS A 199 10.90 8.73 -1.04
C LYS A 199 12.29 9.36 -1.18
N ASN A 200 13.26 8.60 -1.67
CA ASN A 200 14.67 8.97 -1.55
C ASN A 200 15.21 9.75 -2.76
N VAL A 201 14.75 9.45 -3.98
CA VAL A 201 15.34 9.97 -5.23
C VAL A 201 14.30 10.64 -6.11
N CYS A 202 13.22 9.95 -6.48
CA CYS A 202 12.16 10.45 -7.35
C CYS A 202 11.10 11.26 -6.56
N ARG A 203 11.57 12.16 -5.69
CA ARG A 203 10.75 13.09 -4.89
C ARG A 203 10.18 14.23 -5.75
N ASN A 204 9.41 15.14 -5.16
CA ASN A 204 8.81 16.27 -5.90
C ASN A 204 9.88 17.09 -6.66
N HIS A 205 11.02 17.35 -6.01
CA HIS A 205 12.25 17.86 -6.65
C HIS A 205 13.27 16.72 -6.82
N PRO A 206 13.22 15.97 -7.92
CA PRO A 206 13.93 14.70 -8.04
C PRO A 206 15.44 14.88 -8.19
N LEU A 207 16.20 13.90 -7.72
CA LEU A 207 17.65 13.82 -7.89
C LEU A 207 17.97 12.94 -9.12
N CYS A 208 17.58 13.38 -10.32
CA CYS A 208 17.64 12.56 -11.55
C CYS A 208 19.03 11.99 -11.83
N HIS A 209 20.08 12.76 -11.58
CA HIS A 209 21.48 12.32 -11.75
C HIS A 209 21.88 11.15 -10.83
N GLN A 210 21.13 10.90 -9.75
CA GLN A 210 21.34 9.78 -8.82
C GLN A 210 20.37 8.62 -9.06
N CYS A 211 19.44 8.76 -10.02
CA CYS A 211 18.37 7.79 -10.27
C CYS A 211 18.87 6.64 -11.12
N CYS A 212 18.72 5.41 -10.63
CA CYS A 212 19.07 4.19 -11.38
C CYS A 212 18.25 4.03 -12.68
N LEU A 213 17.07 4.65 -12.75
CA LEU A 213 16.20 4.60 -13.92
C LEU A 213 16.44 5.76 -14.91
N ASN A 214 17.42 6.64 -14.67
CA ASN A 214 17.57 7.88 -15.45
C ASN A 214 17.74 7.63 -16.95
N SER A 215 18.46 6.56 -17.32
CA SER A 215 18.71 6.18 -18.72
C SER A 215 17.46 5.77 -19.50
N ILE A 216 16.39 5.38 -18.81
CA ILE A 216 15.10 4.97 -19.41
C ILE A 216 13.96 5.93 -19.04
N CYS A 217 14.25 7.01 -18.33
CA CYS A 217 13.25 7.93 -17.79
C CYS A 217 13.03 9.12 -18.73
N TYR A 218 11.84 9.18 -19.35
CA TYR A 218 11.45 10.30 -20.22
C TYR A 218 11.61 11.68 -19.56
N PHE A 219 11.19 11.82 -18.30
CA PHE A 219 11.33 13.07 -17.55
C PHE A 219 12.79 13.41 -17.21
N GLY A 220 13.59 12.41 -16.84
CA GLY A 220 14.99 12.60 -16.47
C GLY A 220 15.84 13.11 -17.63
N MET A 221 15.62 12.55 -18.83
CA MET A 221 16.31 12.95 -20.06
C MET A 221 15.97 14.36 -20.55
N LYS A 222 14.84 14.94 -20.11
CA LYS A 222 14.41 16.29 -20.52
C LYS A 222 14.94 17.41 -19.62
N ILE A 223 15.43 17.07 -18.43
CA ILE A 223 15.85 18.03 -17.39
C ILE A 223 17.38 17.97 -17.19
N ALA A 224 18.03 16.95 -17.75
CA ALA A 224 19.48 16.93 -17.95
C ALA A 224 19.87 17.88 -19.10
#